data_AF-A0A1B6HD25-F1
#
_entry.id   AF-A0A1B6HD25-F1
#
_cell.length_a   1.000
_cell.length_b   1.000
_cell.length_c   1.000
_cell.angle_alpha   90.00
_cell.angle_beta   90.00
_cell.angle_gamma   90.00
#
_symmetry.space_group_name_H-M   'P 1'
#
loop_
_entity.id
_entity.type
_entity.pdbx_description
1 polymer ?
#
loop_
_entity_poly.entity_id
_entity_poly.type
_entity_poly.pdbx_seq_one_letter_code
_entity_poly.pdbx_strand_id
1 'polypeptide(L)'
;GIQYEDPIKTSWRPPRCVLNLPAHRHDRVRHKLRILVEGEDVPPPLRTFKEMKFPRGILAGLEAKGITKPTPIQVQGIPTVLSGRDMIGIAFTGSGKTLVFVLPLLMFCVEQEVRLPFIPNEGPYGLIICPSRELAKQTYDIVNHYS
;
A
#
# COMPACT_ATOMS: atom_id res chain seq x y z
N GLY A 1 8.54 26.05 11.37
CA GLY A 1 8.46 24.60 11.66
C GLY A 1 9.29 23.85 10.64
N ILE A 2 9.73 22.63 10.94
CA ILE A 2 10.41 21.80 9.93
C ILE A 2 9.36 21.44 8.86
N GLN A 3 9.60 21.86 7.63
CA GLN A 3 8.75 21.55 6.49
C GLN A 3 9.44 20.44 5.70
N TYR A 4 8.82 19.26 5.71
CA TYR A 4 9.29 18.14 4.90
C TYR A 4 8.64 18.27 3.53
N GLU A 5 9.42 18.68 2.53
CA GLU A 5 8.94 18.83 1.14
C GLU A 5 9.21 17.59 0.29
N ASP A 6 10.15 16.75 0.72
CA ASP A 6 10.53 15.52 0.00
C ASP A 6 9.52 14.39 0.28
N PRO A 7 9.00 13.72 -0.77
CA PRO A 7 8.22 12.49 -0.61
C PRO A 7 9.03 11.39 0.09
N ILE A 8 8.32 10.39 0.64
CA ILE A 8 8.96 9.19 1.20
C ILE A 8 9.83 8.54 0.13
N LYS A 9 11.13 8.42 0.40
CA LYS A 9 12.08 7.76 -0.50
C LYS A 9 11.96 6.24 -0.33
N THR A 10 11.48 5.57 -1.36
CA THR A 10 11.31 4.10 -1.40
C THR A 10 12.20 3.47 -2.46
N SER A 11 12.76 2.30 -2.15
CA SER A 11 13.48 1.47 -3.13
C SER A 11 12.54 0.63 -4.00
N TRP A 12 11.25 0.57 -3.65
CA TRP A 12 10.28 -0.25 -4.35
C TRP A 12 10.01 0.27 -5.76
N ARG A 13 9.95 -0.66 -6.71
CA ARG A 13 9.58 -0.39 -8.10
C ARG A 13 8.63 -1.47 -8.60
N PRO A 14 7.62 -1.13 -9.42
CA PRO A 14 6.75 -2.13 -10.02
C PRO A 14 7.53 -3.17 -10.85
N PRO A 15 6.97 -4.36 -11.12
CA PRO A 15 7.62 -5.34 -11.99
C PRO A 15 7.92 -4.76 -13.38
N ARG A 16 9.13 -5.00 -13.92
CA ARG A 16 9.55 -4.50 -15.24
C ARG A 16 8.59 -4.91 -16.35
N CYS A 17 8.05 -6.13 -16.28
CA CYS A 17 7.07 -6.63 -17.25
C CYS A 17 5.77 -5.83 -17.25
N VAL A 18 5.39 -5.19 -16.14
CA VAL A 18 4.20 -4.33 -16.05
C VAL A 18 4.53 -2.89 -16.46
N LEU A 19 5.70 -2.39 -16.06
CA LEU A 19 6.20 -1.06 -16.46
C LEU A 19 6.34 -0.92 -17.97
N ASN A 20 6.83 -1.96 -18.64
CA ASN A 20 7.07 -1.94 -20.08
C ASN A 20 5.78 -2.13 -20.91
N LEU A 21 4.62 -2.32 -20.28
CA LEU A 21 3.37 -2.40 -21.03
C LEU A 21 2.97 -1.02 -21.56
N PRO A 22 2.40 -0.96 -22.77
CA PRO A 22 1.82 0.28 -23.29
C PRO A 22 0.72 0.83 -22.37
N ALA A 23 0.61 2.15 -22.27
CA ALA A 23 -0.36 2.83 -21.39
C ALA A 23 -1.80 2.32 -21.54
N HIS A 24 -2.26 2.09 -22.79
CA HIS A 24 -3.62 1.57 -23.05
C HIS A 24 -3.91 0.22 -22.37
N ARG A 25 -2.89 -0.61 -22.08
CA ARG A 25 -3.05 -1.87 -21.34
C ARG A 25 -3.36 -1.59 -19.86
N HIS A 26 -2.73 -0.59 -19.27
CA HIS A 26 -3.02 -0.13 -17.91
C HIS A 26 -4.43 0.47 -17.84
N ASP A 27 -4.80 1.29 -18.82
CA ASP A 27 -6.13 1.92 -18.88
C ASP A 27 -7.24 0.89 -19.05
N ARG A 28 -7.00 -0.18 -19.83
CA ARG A 28 -7.95 -1.29 -19.92
C ARG A 28 -8.19 -1.97 -18.57
N VAL A 29 -7.18 -2.08 -17.72
CA VAL A 29 -7.34 -2.62 -16.35
C VAL A 29 -8.16 -1.64 -15.50
N ARG A 30 -7.82 -0.35 -15.53
CA ARG A 30 -8.55 0.70 -14.80
C ARG A 30 -10.02 0.74 -15.20
N HIS A 31 -10.31 0.77 -16.51
CA HIS A 31 -11.67 0.75 -17.06
C HIS A 31 -12.44 -0.50 -16.62
N LYS A 32 -11.85 -1.70 -16.74
CA LYS A 32 -12.49 -2.96 -16.34
C LYS A 32 -12.86 -2.97 -14.85
N LEU A 33 -12.03 -2.35 -14.01
CA LEU A 33 -12.23 -2.28 -12.56
C LEU A 33 -12.96 -1.01 -12.10
N ARG A 34 -13.39 -0.14 -13.04
CA ARG A 34 -14.03 1.15 -12.77
C ARG A 34 -13.18 2.05 -11.85
N ILE A 35 -11.87 2.04 -12.08
CA ILE A 35 -10.90 2.88 -11.38
C ILE A 35 -10.74 4.17 -12.19
N LEU A 36 -10.96 5.30 -11.54
CA LEU A 36 -10.64 6.62 -12.07
C LEU A 36 -9.34 7.09 -11.40
N VAL A 37 -8.47 7.73 -12.17
CA VAL A 37 -7.18 8.25 -11.69
C VAL A 37 -7.01 9.68 -12.19
N GLU A 38 -6.51 10.53 -11.31
CA GLU A 38 -6.13 11.91 -11.61
C GLU A 38 -4.75 12.18 -11.02
N GLY A 39 -3.98 13.05 -11.66
CA GLY A 39 -2.60 13.37 -11.29
C GLY A 39 -1.56 12.89 -12.31
N GLU A 40 -0.32 13.30 -12.09
CA GLU A 40 0.82 13.01 -12.97
C GLU A 40 1.49 11.70 -12.55
N ASP A 41 2.22 11.03 -13.46
CA ASP A 41 3.06 9.85 -13.17
C ASP A 41 2.39 8.75 -12.31
N VAL A 42 1.11 8.47 -12.59
CA VAL A 42 0.35 7.45 -11.86
C VAL A 42 0.95 6.05 -12.11
N PRO A 43 1.38 5.33 -11.07
CA PRO A 43 1.94 3.98 -11.23
C PRO A 43 0.97 3.01 -11.91
N PRO A 44 1.47 1.98 -12.59
CA PRO A 44 0.60 1.01 -13.26
C PRO A 44 -0.23 0.22 -12.23
N PRO A 45 -1.48 -0.14 -12.55
CA PRO A 45 -2.31 -0.96 -11.67
C PRO A 45 -1.75 -2.38 -11.57
N LEU A 46 -1.65 -2.92 -10.34
CA LEU A 46 -1.16 -4.27 -10.06
C LEU A 46 -2.32 -5.16 -9.63
N ARG A 47 -2.52 -6.28 -10.34
CA ARG A 47 -3.71 -7.13 -10.23
C ARG A 47 -3.56 -8.23 -9.20
N THR A 48 -2.36 -8.45 -8.67
CA THR A 48 -2.09 -9.47 -7.64
C THR A 48 -1.17 -8.94 -6.56
N PHE A 49 -1.31 -9.43 -5.33
CA PHE A 49 -0.37 -9.10 -4.25
C PHE A 49 1.05 -9.56 -4.54
N LYS A 50 1.22 -10.61 -5.35
CA LYS A 50 2.54 -11.08 -5.81
C LYS A 50 3.23 -10.06 -6.71
N GLU A 51 2.51 -9.41 -7.62
CA GLU A 51 3.05 -8.32 -8.45
C GLU A 51 3.49 -7.12 -7.60
N MET A 52 2.88 -6.92 -6.43
CA MET A 52 3.23 -5.86 -5.48
C MET A 52 4.53 -6.13 -4.70
N LYS A 53 5.14 -7.32 -4.85
CA LYS A 53 6.44 -7.70 -4.25
C LYS A 53 6.49 -7.61 -2.72
N PHE A 54 5.37 -7.91 -2.04
CA PHE A 54 5.37 -8.00 -0.58
C PHE A 54 6.22 -9.19 -0.07
N PRO A 55 6.88 -9.06 1.09
CA PRO A 55 7.52 -10.15 1.82
C PRO A 55 6.59 -11.34 2.06
N ARG A 56 7.18 -12.53 2.19
CA ARG A 56 6.43 -13.79 2.40
C ARG A 56 5.50 -13.75 3.62
N GLY A 57 5.92 -13.13 4.72
CA GLY A 57 5.10 -12.99 5.92
C GLY A 57 3.80 -12.22 5.67
N ILE A 58 3.88 -11.11 4.93
CA ILE A 58 2.70 -10.32 4.55
C ILE A 58 1.77 -11.12 3.63
N LEU A 59 2.33 -11.84 2.65
CA LEU A 59 1.55 -12.68 1.74
C LEU A 59 0.84 -13.83 2.48
N ALA A 60 1.53 -14.49 3.42
CA ALA A 60 0.94 -15.52 4.27
C ALA A 60 -0.16 -14.96 5.18
N GLY A 61 0.03 -13.76 5.74
CA GLY A 61 -1.00 -13.08 6.53
C GLY A 61 -2.27 -12.77 5.74
N LEU A 62 -2.13 -12.37 4.46
CA LEU A 62 -3.25 -12.17 3.55
C LEU A 62 -3.99 -13.49 3.26
N GLU A 63 -3.25 -14.55 2.98
CA GLU A 63 -3.79 -15.89 2.70
C GLU A 63 -4.55 -16.46 3.92
N ALA A 64 -4.02 -16.30 5.13
CA ALA A 64 -4.67 -16.71 6.38
C ALA A 64 -6.01 -16.00 6.62
N LYS A 65 -6.20 -14.79 6.07
CA LYS A 65 -7.49 -14.05 6.08
C LYS A 65 -8.39 -14.37 4.88
N GLY A 66 -7.98 -15.30 3.99
CA GLY A 66 -8.70 -15.62 2.76
C GLY A 66 -8.64 -14.51 1.69
N ILE A 67 -7.71 -13.55 1.83
CA ILE A 67 -7.58 -12.40 0.93
C ILE A 67 -6.65 -12.78 -0.22
N THR A 68 -7.23 -13.36 -1.27
CA THR A 68 -6.46 -13.91 -2.40
C THR A 68 -6.25 -12.93 -3.55
N LYS A 69 -7.11 -11.91 -3.67
CA LYS A 69 -7.06 -10.91 -4.76
C LYS A 69 -7.28 -9.50 -4.22
N PRO A 70 -6.54 -8.50 -4.74
CA PRO A 70 -6.74 -7.12 -4.35
C PRO A 70 -8.07 -6.58 -4.86
N THR A 71 -8.71 -5.73 -4.06
CA THR A 71 -9.91 -4.98 -4.47
C THR A 71 -9.54 -3.85 -5.45
N PRO A 72 -10.49 -3.25 -6.18
CA PRO A 72 -10.17 -2.16 -7.13
C PRO A 72 -9.36 -1.01 -6.54
N ILE A 73 -9.68 -0.56 -5.31
CA ILE A 73 -8.92 0.51 -4.65
C ILE A 73 -7.50 0.06 -4.28
N GLN A 74 -7.30 -1.22 -3.97
CA GLN A 74 -5.98 -1.79 -3.68
C GLN A 74 -5.13 -1.96 -4.94
N VAL A 75 -5.74 -2.32 -6.07
CA VAL A 75 -5.06 -2.52 -7.36
C VAL A 75 -4.30 -1.26 -7.81
N GLN A 76 -4.85 -0.08 -7.56
CA GLN A 76 -4.20 1.19 -7.90
C GLN A 76 -3.57 1.87 -6.69
N GLY A 77 -4.22 1.84 -5.52
CA GLY A 77 -3.75 2.57 -4.33
C GLY A 77 -2.45 2.01 -3.77
N ILE A 78 -2.33 0.68 -3.64
CA ILE A 78 -1.12 0.06 -3.08
C ILE A 78 0.13 0.41 -3.89
N PRO A 79 0.19 0.22 -5.23
CA PRO A 79 1.37 0.60 -6.00
C PRO A 79 1.64 2.11 -5.95
N THR A 80 0.61 2.96 -5.82
CA THR A 80 0.80 4.41 -5.64
C THR A 80 1.55 4.72 -4.34
N VAL A 81 1.11 4.17 -3.21
CA VAL A 81 1.78 4.39 -1.92
C VAL A 81 3.17 3.75 -1.89
N LEU A 82 3.32 2.52 -2.40
CA LEU A 82 4.63 1.84 -2.46
C LEU A 82 5.66 2.60 -3.31
N SER A 83 5.20 3.38 -4.30
CA SER A 83 6.04 4.28 -5.08
C SER A 83 6.45 5.56 -4.33
N GLY A 84 6.00 5.74 -3.08
CA GLY A 84 6.35 6.89 -2.24
C GLY A 84 5.53 8.14 -2.55
N ARG A 85 4.40 7.98 -3.26
CA ARG A 85 3.55 9.10 -3.65
C ARG A 85 2.45 9.34 -2.63
N ASP A 86 2.16 10.61 -2.39
CA ASP A 86 0.95 11.01 -1.69
C ASP A 86 -0.27 10.71 -2.55
N MET A 87 -1.35 10.28 -1.91
CA MET A 87 -2.58 9.95 -2.62
C MET A 87 -3.84 10.25 -1.81
N ILE A 88 -4.90 10.59 -2.53
CA ILE A 88 -6.26 10.62 -2.02
C ILE A 88 -7.01 9.42 -2.61
N GLY A 89 -7.46 8.50 -1.76
CA GLY A 89 -8.15 7.27 -2.17
C GLY A 89 -9.64 7.30 -1.81
N ILE A 90 -10.51 7.39 -2.82
CA ILE A 90 -11.97 7.41 -2.63
C ILE A 90 -12.56 6.06 -3.06
N ALA A 91 -13.26 5.39 -2.15
CA ALA A 91 -14.00 4.16 -2.43
C ALA A 91 -15.08 3.92 -1.36
N PHE A 92 -16.07 3.09 -1.67
CA PHE A 92 -17.17 2.75 -0.75
C PHE A 92 -16.69 2.11 0.57
N THR A 93 -17.53 2.13 1.60
CA THR A 93 -17.30 1.33 2.82
C THR A 93 -17.19 -0.16 2.46
N GLY A 94 -16.41 -0.92 3.22
CA GLY A 94 -16.17 -2.35 2.93
C GLY A 94 -15.30 -2.66 1.69
N SER A 95 -14.81 -1.65 0.93
CA SER A 95 -13.96 -1.86 -0.24
C SER A 95 -12.50 -2.26 0.04
N GLY A 96 -12.14 -2.46 1.32
CA GLY A 96 -10.78 -2.87 1.71
C GLY A 96 -9.75 -1.73 1.74
N LYS A 97 -10.18 -0.47 1.86
CA LYS A 97 -9.28 0.71 1.95
C LYS A 97 -8.20 0.59 3.03
N THR A 98 -8.51 -0.07 4.14
CA THR A 98 -7.55 -0.21 5.26
C THR A 98 -6.23 -0.84 4.83
N LEU A 99 -6.26 -1.85 3.95
CA LEU A 99 -5.04 -2.50 3.46
C LEU A 99 -4.23 -1.63 2.49
N VAL A 100 -4.82 -0.58 1.93
CA VAL A 100 -4.13 0.34 1.01
C VAL A 100 -3.05 1.14 1.73
N PHE A 101 -3.26 1.48 3.01
CA PHE A 101 -2.24 2.15 3.82
C PHE A 101 -1.53 1.21 4.79
N VAL A 102 -2.18 0.14 5.28
CA VAL A 102 -1.53 -0.82 6.20
C VAL A 102 -0.42 -1.62 5.51
N LEU A 103 -0.67 -2.19 4.33
CA LEU A 103 0.33 -3.06 3.69
C LEU A 103 1.60 -2.29 3.27
N PRO A 104 1.51 -1.11 2.65
CA PRO A 104 2.70 -0.30 2.38
C PRO A 104 3.41 0.16 3.65
N LEU A 105 2.68 0.50 4.72
CA LEU A 105 3.31 0.86 5.99
C LEU A 105 4.12 -0.29 6.58
N LEU A 106 3.58 -1.52 6.59
CA LEU A 106 4.30 -2.71 7.01
C LEU A 106 5.55 -2.95 6.15
N MET A 107 5.42 -2.81 4.83
CA MET A 107 6.56 -2.93 3.90
C MET A 107 7.66 -1.91 4.23
N PHE A 108 7.29 -0.65 4.49
CA PHE A 108 8.24 0.40 4.86
C PHE A 108 8.92 0.10 6.19
N CYS A 109 8.18 -0.31 7.22
CA CYS A 109 8.79 -0.69 8.50
C CYS A 109 9.79 -1.84 8.35
N VAL A 110 9.44 -2.88 7.57
CA VAL A 110 10.35 -4.00 7.29
C VAL A 110 11.60 -3.54 6.53
N GLU A 111 11.45 -2.66 5.54
CA GLU A 111 12.59 -2.11 4.79
C GLU A 111 13.52 -1.27 5.68
N GLN A 112 12.96 -0.45 6.58
CA GLN A 112 13.75 0.34 7.52
C GLN A 112 14.48 -0.55 8.53
N GLU A 113 13.81 -1.55 9.12
CA GLU A 113 14.41 -2.49 10.07
C GLU A 113 15.60 -3.25 9.45
N VAL A 114 15.48 -3.67 8.20
CA VAL A 114 16.58 -4.34 7.48
C VAL A 114 17.75 -3.40 7.21
N ARG A 115 17.49 -2.11 6.97
CA ARG A 115 18.51 -1.11 6.65
C ARG A 115 19.23 -0.61 7.91
N LEU A 116 18.48 -0.35 8.97
CA LEU A 116 18.94 0.12 10.26
C LEU A 116 18.04 -0.50 11.35
N PRO A 117 18.52 -1.54 12.06
CA PRO A 117 17.71 -2.24 13.06
C PRO A 117 17.16 -1.27 14.11
N PHE A 118 15.87 -1.39 14.42
CA PHE A 118 15.18 -0.53 15.36
C PHE A 118 15.72 -0.73 16.78
N ILE A 119 15.93 0.38 17.47
CA ILE A 119 16.37 0.37 18.86
C ILE A 119 15.14 0.29 19.77
N PRO A 120 15.21 -0.41 20.91
CA PRO A 120 14.13 -0.39 21.89
C PRO A 120 13.75 1.05 22.29
N ASN A 121 12.45 1.35 22.27
CA ASN A 121 11.86 2.68 22.49
C ASN A 121 12.11 3.73 21.37
N GLU A 122 12.56 3.31 20.20
CA GLU A 122 12.65 4.16 19.01
C GLU A 122 11.34 4.07 18.19
N GLY A 123 10.87 5.21 17.65
CA GLY A 123 9.66 5.30 16.83
C GLY A 123 8.71 6.44 17.25
N PRO A 124 7.51 6.51 16.62
CA PRO A 124 6.96 5.55 15.66
C PRO A 124 7.53 5.73 14.23
N TYR A 125 7.66 4.62 13.49
CA TYR A 125 8.07 4.62 12.07
C TYR A 125 6.88 4.80 11.11
N GLY A 126 5.66 4.80 11.64
CA GLY A 126 4.42 4.95 10.91
C GLY A 126 3.31 5.44 11.82
N LEU A 127 2.49 6.37 11.32
CA LEU A 127 1.35 6.92 12.06
C LEU A 127 0.08 6.81 11.23
N ILE A 128 -0.94 6.16 11.78
CA ILE A 128 -2.29 6.11 11.21
C ILE A 128 -3.22 6.89 12.14
N ILE A 129 -3.84 7.94 11.62
CA ILE A 129 -4.79 8.77 12.38
C ILE A 129 -6.20 8.30 12.06
N CYS A 130 -7.00 8.07 13.10
CA CYS A 130 -8.39 7.62 12.99
C CYS A 130 -9.33 8.61 13.72
N PRO A 131 -10.59 8.76 13.28
CA PRO A 131 -11.51 9.73 13.88
C PRO A 131 -12.18 9.21 15.17
N SER A 132 -12.06 7.92 15.50
CA SER A 132 -12.60 7.33 16.73
C SER A 132 -11.68 6.23 17.28
N ARG A 133 -11.84 5.93 18.57
CA ARG A 133 -11.08 4.87 19.26
C ARG A 133 -11.40 3.48 18.73
N GLU A 134 -12.64 3.25 18.36
CA GLU A 134 -13.14 1.97 17.84
C GLU A 134 -12.52 1.67 16.47
N LEU A 135 -12.44 2.67 15.59
CA LEU A 135 -11.77 2.54 14.30
C LEU A 135 -10.26 2.39 14.44
N ALA A 136 -9.65 3.09 15.41
CA ALA A 136 -8.25 2.90 15.73
C ALA A 136 -7.98 1.46 16.19
N LYS A 137 -8.83 0.91 17.07
CA LYS A 137 -8.73 -0.48 17.55
C LYS A 137 -8.89 -1.49 16.41
N GLN A 138 -9.89 -1.32 15.54
CA GLN A 138 -10.06 -2.19 14.36
C GLN A 138 -8.84 -2.17 13.45
N THR A 139 -8.24 -0.99 13.24
CA THR A 139 -7.02 -0.86 12.43
C THR A 139 -5.83 -1.52 13.11
N TYR A 140 -5.68 -1.33 14.43
CA TYR A 140 -4.65 -1.97 15.25
C TYR A 140 -4.74 -3.50 15.17
N ASP A 141 -5.93 -4.08 15.31
CA ASP A 141 -6.13 -5.54 15.21
C ASP A 141 -5.76 -6.08 13.82
N ILE A 142 -5.96 -5.28 12.76
CA ILE A 142 -5.52 -5.63 11.41
C ILE A 142 -3.99 -5.62 11.32
N VAL A 143 -3.32 -4.62 11.88
CA VAL A 143 -1.85 -4.52 11.88
C VAL A 143 -1.25 -5.68 12.69
N ASN A 144 -1.77 -5.94 13.89
CA ASN A 144 -1.28 -6.98 14.80
C ASN A 144 -1.38 -8.40 14.24
N HIS A 145 -2.24 -8.62 13.24
CA HIS A 145 -2.32 -9.88 12.51
C HIS A 145 -1.08 -10.19 11.65
N TYR A 146 -0.31 -9.16 11.28
CA TYR A 146 0.89 -9.29 10.46
C TYR A 146 2.20 -9.22 11.27
N SER A 147 2.09 -9.01 12.59
CA SER A 147 3.20 -9.08 13.54
C SER A 147 3.54 -10.53 13.86
#